data_AF-A0A812I9Z2-F1
#
_entry.id   AF-A0A812I9Z2-F1
#
_cell.length_a   1.000
_cell.length_b   1.000
_cell.length_c   1.000
_cell.angle_alpha   90.00
_cell.angle_beta   90.00
_cell.angle_gamma   90.00
#
_symmetry.space_group_name_H-M   'P 1'
#
loop_
_entity.id
_entity.type
_entity.pdbx_description
1 polymer ?
#
loop_
_entity_poly.entity_id
_entity_poly.type
_entity_poly.pdbx_seq_one_letter_code
_entity_poly.pdbx_strand_id
1 'polypeptide(L)'
;LPRRLLRADAAYFRACAFLWSRFRPGAELYSVLYLTRNAVIALVPLLPSMSAQIVAMNMILYSSVVVVSLIQPWRFIAGNALDVMLHVGLLVVLDMASTFAGAEADSGTSVVMCLFFLLLMGLGVIGAMAYGVILHVARGRRKPWHFFLSHQKSTSGSLARLLKIQLLKRSSRFT
;
A
#
# COMPACT_ATOMS: atom_id res chain seq x y z
N LEU A 1 17.88 -12.31 4.18
CA LEU A 1 16.76 -13.17 4.65
C LEU A 1 17.06 -13.71 6.06
N PRO A 2 16.14 -13.63 7.03
CA PRO A 2 16.37 -14.15 8.38
C PRO A 2 16.53 -15.69 8.35
N ARG A 3 17.45 -16.25 9.15
CA ARG A 3 17.82 -17.68 9.17
C ARG A 3 16.64 -18.64 9.42
N ARG A 4 15.53 -18.17 9.97
CA ARG A 4 14.28 -18.94 10.18
C ARG A 4 13.45 -19.13 8.91
N LEU A 5 13.58 -18.25 7.92
CA LEU A 5 12.89 -18.35 6.63
C LEU A 5 13.45 -19.51 5.79
N LEU A 6 14.74 -19.83 5.97
CA LEU A 6 15.39 -21.01 5.39
C LEU A 6 14.85 -22.34 5.97
N ARG A 7 14.23 -22.31 7.15
CA ARG A 7 13.66 -23.51 7.81
C ARG A 7 12.18 -23.75 7.48
N ALA A 8 11.59 -22.95 6.58
CA ALA A 8 10.19 -23.10 6.16
C ALA A 8 9.17 -23.18 7.31
N ASP A 9 9.41 -22.46 8.41
CA ASP A 9 8.52 -22.44 9.56
C ASP A 9 7.19 -21.74 9.22
N ALA A 10 6.19 -22.55 8.88
CA ALA A 10 4.86 -22.10 8.49
C ALA A 10 4.07 -21.44 9.62
N ALA A 11 4.43 -21.67 10.89
CA ALA A 11 3.77 -21.02 12.03
C ALA A 11 4.23 -19.56 12.15
N TYR A 12 5.55 -19.34 12.10
CA TYR A 12 6.12 -18.00 12.09
C TYR A 12 5.63 -17.18 10.88
N PHE A 13 5.57 -17.78 9.69
CA PHE A 13 5.09 -17.09 8.50
C PHE A 13 3.62 -16.67 8.61
N ARG A 14 2.76 -17.51 9.20
CA ARG A 14 1.36 -17.17 9.46
C ARG A 14 1.21 -16.07 10.50
N ALA A 15 1.99 -16.12 11.58
CA ALA A 15 1.94 -15.12 12.65
C ALA A 15 2.38 -13.73 12.15
N CYS A 16 3.41 -13.65 11.31
CA CYS A 16 3.92 -12.40 10.74
C CYS A 16 3.35 -12.09 9.35
N ALA A 17 2.39 -12.88 8.85
CA ALA A 17 1.81 -12.70 7.52
C ALA A 17 1.21 -11.30 7.37
N PHE A 18 0.67 -10.71 8.43
CA PHE A 18 0.08 -9.37 8.38
C PHE A 18 1.10 -8.27 8.00
N LEU A 19 2.39 -8.45 8.35
CA LEU A 19 3.45 -7.51 8.01
C LEU A 19 3.90 -7.66 6.56
N TRP A 20 4.09 -8.89 6.10
CA TRP A 20 4.71 -9.16 4.79
C TRP A 20 3.72 -9.36 3.66
N SER A 21 2.50 -9.82 3.94
CA SER A 21 1.51 -10.11 2.89
C SER A 21 0.88 -8.86 2.27
N ARG A 22 1.00 -7.70 2.92
CA ARG A 22 0.43 -6.43 2.45
C ARG A 22 1.17 -5.85 1.25
N PHE A 23 2.50 -6.00 1.22
CA PHE A 23 3.37 -5.39 0.22
C PHE A 23 3.75 -6.37 -0.90
N ARG A 24 4.25 -5.83 -2.02
CA ARG A 24 4.74 -6.63 -3.14
C ARG A 24 5.98 -7.45 -2.73
N PRO A 25 6.17 -8.67 -3.27
CA PRO A 25 7.40 -9.42 -3.05
C PRO A 25 8.63 -8.58 -3.43
N GLY A 26 9.66 -8.57 -2.58
CA GLY A 26 10.86 -7.74 -2.72
C GLY A 26 10.79 -6.35 -2.06
N ALA A 27 9.61 -5.92 -1.57
CA ALA A 27 9.45 -4.68 -0.81
C ALA A 27 9.03 -4.93 0.64
N GLU A 28 9.32 -6.11 1.21
CA GLU A 28 8.84 -6.50 2.53
C GLU A 28 9.43 -5.61 3.65
N LEU A 29 10.65 -5.11 3.46
CA LEU A 29 11.31 -4.19 4.40
C LEU A 29 10.54 -2.88 4.58
N TYR A 30 9.75 -2.49 3.56
CA TYR A 30 8.88 -1.31 3.65
C TYR A 30 7.86 -1.44 4.78
N SER A 31 7.46 -2.65 5.19
CA SER A 31 6.58 -2.84 6.36
C SER A 31 7.19 -2.30 7.66
N VAL A 32 8.49 -2.48 7.85
CA VAL A 32 9.22 -1.97 9.02
C VAL A 32 9.29 -0.45 8.93
N LEU A 33 9.70 0.10 7.77
CA LEU A 33 9.74 1.54 7.55
C LEU A 33 8.37 2.20 7.79
N TYR A 34 7.29 1.58 7.32
CA TYR A 34 5.92 2.03 7.51
C TYR A 34 5.53 2.06 9.00
N LEU A 35 5.86 1.01 9.76
CA LEU A 35 5.59 0.98 11.20
C LEU A 35 6.42 2.00 11.98
N THR A 36 7.73 2.09 11.68
CA THR A 36 8.62 3.07 12.29
C THR A 36 8.13 4.48 12.01
N ARG A 37 7.75 4.81 10.76
CA ARG A 37 7.14 6.10 10.41
C ARG A 37 5.93 6.40 11.28
N ASN A 38 4.98 5.47 11.39
CA ASN A 38 3.77 5.69 12.19
C ASN A 38 4.07 5.84 13.69
N ALA A 39 5.04 5.10 14.22
CA ALA A 39 5.49 5.26 15.60
C ALA A 39 6.09 6.65 15.83
N VAL A 40 6.95 7.13 14.92
CA VAL A 40 7.53 8.49 15.02
C VAL A 40 6.45 9.56 14.90
N ILE A 41 5.50 9.42 13.96
CA ILE A 41 4.35 10.33 13.84
C ILE A 41 3.57 10.43 15.14
N ALA A 42 3.33 9.31 15.83
CA ALA A 42 2.62 9.29 17.11
C ALA A 42 3.38 9.99 18.25
N LEU A 43 4.70 10.14 18.13
CA LEU A 43 5.54 10.86 19.10
C LEU A 43 5.62 12.36 18.82
N VAL A 44 5.29 12.82 17.60
CA VAL A 44 5.38 14.25 17.22
C VAL A 44 4.63 15.18 18.18
N PRO A 45 3.39 14.87 18.66
CA PRO A 45 2.67 15.73 19.59
C PRO A 45 3.37 15.95 20.94
N LEU A 46 4.38 15.14 21.28
CA LEU A 46 5.16 15.30 22.51
C LEU A 46 6.16 16.47 22.44
N LEU A 47 6.38 17.06 21.26
CA LEU A 47 7.24 18.23 21.11
C LEU A 47 6.56 19.47 21.73
N PRO A 48 7.29 20.29 22.50
CA PRO A 48 6.70 21.38 23.28
C PRO A 48 6.21 22.56 22.44
N SER A 49 6.80 22.78 21.26
CA SER A 49 6.44 23.90 20.38
C SER A 49 5.63 23.44 19.17
N MET A 50 4.52 24.12 18.89
CA MET A 50 3.65 23.86 17.73
C MET A 50 4.44 23.92 16.40
N SER A 51 5.34 24.90 16.24
CA SER A 51 6.17 25.00 15.03
C SER A 51 7.07 23.76 14.84
N ALA A 52 7.68 23.24 15.91
CA ALA A 52 8.46 22.01 15.83
C ALA A 52 7.58 20.79 15.51
N GLN A 53 6.35 20.72 16.02
CA GLN A 53 5.40 19.65 15.68
C GLN A 53 5.10 19.64 14.17
N ILE A 54 4.76 20.80 13.61
CA ILE A 54 4.45 20.96 12.18
C ILE A 54 5.67 20.61 11.33
N VAL A 55 6.83 21.18 11.62
CA VAL A 55 8.07 20.92 10.86
C VAL A 55 8.47 19.45 10.93
N ALA A 56 8.43 18.83 12.12
CA ALA A 56 8.76 17.42 12.27
C ALA A 56 7.80 16.52 11.48
N MET A 57 6.49 16.76 11.58
CA MET A 57 5.49 16.01 10.82
C MET A 57 5.70 16.18 9.31
N ASN A 58 5.95 17.39 8.83
CA ASN A 58 6.24 17.66 7.41
C ASN A 58 7.47 16.88 6.92
N MET A 59 8.58 16.94 7.64
CA MET A 59 9.80 16.20 7.27
C MET A 59 9.57 14.69 7.18
N ILE A 60 8.78 14.12 8.10
CA ILE A 60 8.41 12.70 8.08
C ILE A 60 7.52 12.39 6.87
N LEU A 61 6.53 13.23 6.57
CA LEU A 61 5.62 13.01 5.45
C LEU A 61 6.31 13.19 4.09
N TYR A 62 7.14 14.23 3.90
CA TYR A 62 7.92 14.44 2.68
C TYR A 62 8.86 13.26 2.39
N SER A 63 9.63 12.83 3.40
CA SER A 63 10.50 11.66 3.25
C SER A 63 9.69 10.40 2.93
N SER A 64 8.52 10.22 3.54
CA SER A 64 7.63 9.09 3.24
C SER A 64 7.09 9.10 1.81
N VAL A 65 6.71 10.27 1.28
CA VAL A 65 6.26 10.41 -0.12
C VAL A 65 7.37 10.03 -1.10
N VAL A 66 8.59 10.50 -0.86
CA VAL A 66 9.75 10.16 -1.71
C VAL A 66 9.97 8.65 -1.70
N VAL A 67 9.99 8.04 -0.51
CA VAL A 67 10.19 6.59 -0.37
C VAL A 67 9.07 5.80 -1.06
N VAL A 68 7.80 6.17 -0.87
CA VAL A 68 6.66 5.48 -1.52
C VAL A 68 6.71 5.63 -3.04
N SER A 69 7.04 6.82 -3.54
CA SER A 69 7.11 7.11 -4.97
C SER A 69 8.20 6.31 -5.68
N LEU A 70 9.34 6.12 -5.01
CA LEU A 70 10.47 5.34 -5.53
C LEU A 70 10.27 3.83 -5.39
N ILE A 71 9.85 3.37 -4.20
CA ILE A 71 9.75 1.93 -3.91
C ILE A 71 8.46 1.34 -4.47
N GLN A 72 7.37 2.12 -4.57
CA GLN A 72 6.04 1.65 -4.97
C GLN A 72 5.66 0.31 -4.31
N PRO A 73 5.58 0.26 -2.98
CA PRO A 73 5.55 -0.98 -2.21
C PRO A 73 4.24 -1.75 -2.36
N TRP A 74 3.16 -1.11 -2.80
CA TRP A 74 1.85 -1.75 -2.95
C TRP A 74 1.81 -2.69 -4.15
N ARG A 75 1.14 -3.83 -3.98
CA ARG A 75 0.99 -4.86 -5.03
C ARG A 75 0.23 -4.37 -6.26
N PHE A 76 -0.67 -3.42 -6.08
CA PHE A 76 -1.49 -2.86 -7.15
C PHE A 76 -1.08 -1.41 -7.38
N ILE A 77 -0.91 -1.03 -8.65
CA ILE A 77 -0.48 0.33 -9.04
C ILE A 77 -1.44 1.39 -8.49
N ALA A 78 -2.76 1.13 -8.55
CA ALA A 78 -3.78 2.00 -7.98
C ALA A 78 -3.59 2.23 -6.46
N GLY A 79 -3.08 1.24 -5.73
CA GLY A 79 -2.77 1.39 -4.30
C GLY A 79 -1.60 2.36 -4.06
N ASN A 80 -0.56 2.32 -4.89
CA ASN A 80 0.54 3.28 -4.82
C ASN A 80 0.06 4.70 -5.16
N ALA A 81 -0.74 4.85 -6.21
CA ALA A 81 -1.30 6.14 -6.60
C ALA A 81 -2.18 6.74 -5.50
N LEU A 82 -3.05 5.93 -4.88
CA LEU A 82 -3.88 6.35 -3.76
C LEU A 82 -3.03 6.77 -2.56
N ASP A 83 -2.02 6.00 -2.19
CA ASP A 83 -1.16 6.29 -1.05
C ASP A 83 -0.39 7.61 -1.24
N VAL A 84 0.16 7.83 -2.43
CA VAL A 84 0.83 9.10 -2.80
C VAL A 84 -0.17 10.27 -2.76
N MET A 85 -1.35 10.11 -3.35
CA MET A 85 -2.40 11.14 -3.34
C MET A 85 -2.80 11.51 -1.90
N LEU A 86 -2.96 10.52 -1.01
CA LEU A 86 -3.31 10.76 0.39
C LEU A 86 -2.19 11.49 1.14
N HIS A 87 -0.93 11.13 0.91
CA HIS A 87 0.19 11.83 1.55
C HIS A 87 0.32 13.27 1.04
N VAL A 88 0.20 13.49 -0.26
CA VAL A 88 0.25 14.84 -0.85
C VAL A 88 -0.89 15.70 -0.31
N GLY A 89 -2.11 15.17 -0.22
CA GLY A 89 -3.23 15.89 0.37
C GLY A 89 -2.99 16.23 1.85
N LEU A 90 -2.44 15.30 2.63
CA LEU A 90 -2.09 15.53 4.03
C LEU A 90 -0.99 16.60 4.19
N LEU A 91 0.03 16.59 3.32
CA LEU A 91 1.07 17.60 3.28
C LEU A 91 0.48 18.99 3.01
N VAL A 92 -0.40 19.11 2.02
CA VAL A 92 -1.06 20.40 1.72
C VAL A 92 -1.86 20.90 2.92
N VAL A 93 -2.64 20.03 3.56
CA VAL A 93 -3.41 20.41 4.76
C VAL A 93 -2.49 20.87 5.90
N LEU A 94 -1.36 20.19 6.09
CA LEU A 94 -0.39 20.54 7.14
C LEU A 94 0.38 21.83 6.83
N ASP A 95 0.74 22.05 5.56
CA ASP A 95 1.38 23.28 5.11
C ASP A 95 0.43 24.48 5.25
N MET A 96 -0.86 24.31 4.97
CA MET A 96 -1.86 25.34 5.27
C MET A 96 -1.98 25.58 6.78
N ALA A 97 -1.91 24.54 7.63
CA ALA A 97 -1.89 24.73 9.08
C ALA A 97 -0.70 25.61 9.55
N SER A 98 0.42 25.55 8.85
CA SER A 98 1.58 26.42 9.13
C SER A 98 1.33 27.88 8.76
N THR A 99 0.56 28.16 7.70
CA THR A 99 0.24 29.53 7.28
C THR A 99 -0.76 30.19 8.22
N PHE A 100 -1.69 29.43 8.81
CA PHE A 100 -2.59 29.94 9.87
C PHE A 100 -1.86 30.34 11.16
N ALA A 101 -0.72 29.72 11.46
CA ALA A 101 0.06 30.05 12.64
C ALA A 101 0.77 31.42 12.51
N GLY A 102 0.98 31.91 11.28
CA GLY A 102 1.41 33.27 11.01
C GLY A 102 0.20 34.17 10.79
N ALA A 103 0.03 35.22 11.60
CA ALA A 103 -1.16 36.06 11.71
C ALA A 103 -1.61 36.83 10.43
N GLU A 104 -1.02 36.56 9.27
CA GLU A 104 -1.18 37.32 8.01
C GLU A 104 -2.02 36.56 6.95
N ALA A 105 -2.37 35.30 7.17
CA ALA A 105 -3.08 34.50 6.17
C ALA A 105 -4.61 34.72 6.24
N ASP A 106 -5.25 34.95 5.08
CA ASP A 106 -6.71 34.91 4.97
C ASP A 106 -7.23 33.52 5.35
N SER A 107 -7.92 33.47 6.48
CA SER A 107 -8.38 32.23 7.08
C SER A 107 -9.45 31.55 6.22
N GLY A 108 -10.26 32.34 5.50
CA GLY A 108 -11.31 31.83 4.62
C GLY A 108 -10.75 31.00 3.47
N THR A 109 -9.80 31.55 2.70
CA THR A 109 -9.18 30.86 1.58
C THR A 109 -8.49 29.57 2.01
N SER A 110 -7.76 29.60 3.13
CA SER A 110 -7.00 28.45 3.63
C SER A 110 -7.93 27.32 4.10
N VAL A 111 -9.07 27.64 4.74
CA VAL A 111 -10.09 26.64 5.13
C VAL A 111 -10.71 26.00 3.89
N VAL A 112 -11.07 26.79 2.88
CA VAL A 112 -11.66 26.29 1.62
C VAL A 112 -10.70 25.33 0.91
N MET A 113 -9.41 25.67 0.85
CA MET A 113 -8.38 24.79 0.28
C MET A 113 -8.27 23.47 1.06
N CYS A 114 -8.19 23.52 2.39
CA CYS A 114 -8.16 22.31 3.22
C CYS A 114 -9.39 21.42 2.98
N LEU A 115 -10.60 21.98 2.96
CA LEU A 115 -11.84 21.24 2.71
C LEU A 115 -11.85 20.61 1.32
N PHE A 116 -11.38 21.33 0.30
CA PHE A 116 -11.27 20.82 -1.07
C PHE A 116 -10.33 19.59 -1.15
N PHE A 117 -9.14 19.67 -0.56
CA PHE A 117 -8.19 18.55 -0.57
C PHE A 117 -8.69 17.36 0.26
N LEU A 118 -9.33 17.60 1.41
CA LEU A 118 -9.95 16.54 2.21
C LEU A 118 -11.09 15.84 1.45
N LEU A 119 -11.92 16.60 0.72
CA LEU A 119 -12.96 16.03 -0.13
C LEU A 119 -12.36 15.18 -1.25
N LEU A 120 -11.33 15.68 -1.93
CA LEU A 120 -10.63 14.96 -3.00
C LEU A 120 -10.02 13.65 -2.48
N MET A 121 -9.39 13.68 -1.30
CA MET A 121 -8.87 12.49 -0.63
C MET A 121 -9.99 11.48 -0.32
N GLY A 122 -11.10 11.95 0.25
CA GLY A 122 -12.27 11.11 0.56
C GLY A 122 -12.85 10.45 -0.67
N LEU A 123 -13.06 11.21 -1.76
CA LEU A 123 -13.54 10.69 -3.03
C LEU A 123 -12.57 9.68 -3.63
N GLY A 124 -11.26 9.93 -3.55
CA GLY A 124 -10.24 8.99 -4.02
C GLY A 124 -10.25 7.66 -3.25
N VAL A 125 -10.45 7.69 -1.92
CA VAL A 125 -10.59 6.47 -1.10
C VAL A 125 -11.86 5.71 -1.49
N ILE A 126 -13.00 6.40 -1.62
CA ILE A 126 -14.27 5.80 -2.05
C ILE A 126 -14.12 5.16 -3.43
N GLY A 127 -13.50 5.87 -4.38
CA GLY A 127 -13.23 5.38 -5.73
C GLY A 127 -12.33 4.14 -5.73
N ALA A 128 -11.27 4.13 -4.93
CA ALA A 128 -10.38 2.97 -4.81
C ALA A 128 -11.09 1.76 -4.18
N MET A 129 -11.94 1.97 -3.18
CA MET A 129 -12.77 0.91 -2.60
C MET A 129 -13.76 0.35 -3.63
N ALA A 130 -14.50 1.22 -4.33
CA ALA A 130 -15.44 0.83 -5.37
C ALA A 130 -14.74 0.04 -6.49
N TYR A 131 -13.59 0.53 -6.96
CA TYR A 131 -12.76 -0.18 -7.94
C TYR A 131 -12.31 -1.56 -7.45
N GLY A 132 -11.87 -1.66 -6.19
CA GLY A 132 -11.49 -2.93 -5.55
C GLY A 132 -12.66 -3.92 -5.49
N VAL A 133 -13.86 -3.46 -5.11
CA VAL A 133 -15.08 -4.27 -5.07
C VAL A 133 -15.48 -4.73 -6.47
N ILE A 134 -15.49 -3.82 -7.45
CA ILE A 134 -15.81 -4.15 -8.86
C ILE A 134 -14.84 -5.22 -9.38
N LEU A 135 -13.54 -5.04 -9.17
CA LEU A 135 -12.53 -6.03 -9.55
C LEU A 135 -12.75 -7.37 -8.85
N HIS A 136 -13.05 -7.36 -7.55
CA HIS A 136 -13.26 -8.58 -6.79
C HIS A 136 -14.48 -9.36 -7.32
N VAL A 137 -15.60 -8.68 -7.53
CA VAL A 137 -16.83 -9.28 -8.06
C VAL A 137 -16.64 -9.73 -9.51
N ALA A 138 -16.01 -8.91 -10.36
CA ALA A 138 -15.76 -9.25 -11.77
C ALA A 138 -14.81 -10.45 -11.92
N ARG A 139 -13.76 -10.53 -11.10
CA ARG A 139 -12.83 -11.67 -11.08
C ARG A 139 -13.46 -12.95 -10.53
N GLY A 140 -14.39 -12.82 -9.58
CA GLY A 140 -15.20 -13.96 -9.10
C GLY A 140 -16.02 -14.61 -10.22
N ARG A 141 -16.46 -13.81 -11.21
CA ARG A 141 -17.28 -14.26 -12.35
C ARG A 141 -16.46 -14.76 -13.55
N ARG A 142 -15.19 -14.38 -13.66
CA ARG A 142 -14.31 -14.76 -14.78
C ARG A 142 -13.01 -15.33 -14.24
N LYS A 143 -13.05 -16.60 -13.84
CA LYS A 143 -11.81 -17.36 -13.68
C LYS A 143 -11.40 -17.87 -15.08
N PRO A 144 -10.32 -17.37 -15.70
CA PRO A 144 -9.90 -17.80 -17.04
C PRO A 144 -9.15 -19.14 -16.96
N TRP A 145 -9.74 -20.14 -16.31
CA TRP A 145 -9.17 -21.49 -16.30
C TRP A 145 -9.65 -22.20 -17.56
N HIS A 146 -8.80 -22.27 -18.58
CA HIS A 146 -9.07 -23.10 -19.76
C HIS A 146 -8.98 -24.59 -19.45
N PHE A 147 -8.19 -24.97 -18.44
CA PHE A 147 -7.94 -26.35 -18.07
C PHE A 147 -8.03 -26.54 -16.57
N PHE A 148 -8.77 -27.58 -16.15
CA PHE A 148 -8.78 -28.06 -14.77
C PHE A 148 -7.97 -29.36 -14.70
N LEU A 149 -6.86 -29.35 -13.95
CA LEU A 149 -6.08 -30.56 -13.70
C LEU A 149 -6.48 -31.17 -12.37
N SER A 150 -7.12 -32.34 -12.41
CA SER A 150 -7.27 -33.21 -11.24
C SER A 150 -6.11 -34.21 -11.19
N HIS A 151 -5.58 -34.48 -9.99
CA HIS A 151 -4.54 -35.49 -9.79
C HIS A 151 -4.62 -36.07 -8.38
N GLN A 152 -4.13 -37.30 -8.20
CA GLN A 152 -4.02 -37.94 -6.90
C GLN A 152 -2.83 -37.37 -6.12
N LYS A 153 -3.08 -36.98 -4.87
CA LYS A 153 -2.17 -36.15 -4.06
C LYS A 153 -0.84 -36.83 -3.73
N SER A 154 -0.79 -38.15 -3.63
CA SER A 154 0.41 -38.91 -3.21
C SER A 154 1.36 -39.26 -4.34
N THR A 155 0.87 -39.51 -5.56
CA THR A 155 1.67 -40.12 -6.64
C THR A 155 1.85 -39.24 -7.87
N SER A 156 0.90 -38.34 -8.16
CA SER A 156 0.83 -37.68 -9.47
C SER A 156 1.14 -36.18 -9.44
N GLY A 157 1.68 -35.66 -8.33
CA GLY A 157 1.95 -34.22 -8.15
C GLY A 157 3.06 -33.69 -9.07
N SER A 158 4.13 -34.46 -9.27
CA SER A 158 5.22 -34.11 -10.18
C SER A 158 4.74 -34.06 -11.64
N LEU A 159 3.96 -35.07 -12.05
CA LEU A 159 3.36 -35.13 -13.39
C LEU A 159 2.37 -33.99 -13.62
N ALA A 160 1.50 -33.69 -12.65
CA ALA A 160 0.56 -32.57 -12.74
C ALA A 160 1.29 -31.22 -12.89
N ARG A 161 2.40 -31.02 -12.17
CA ARG A 161 3.23 -29.82 -12.30
C ARG A 161 3.92 -29.75 -13.67
N LEU A 162 4.44 -30.87 -14.18
CA LEU A 162 5.01 -30.95 -15.52
C LEU A 162 3.95 -30.64 -16.59
N LEU A 163 2.76 -31.24 -16.49
CA LEU A 163 1.65 -31.02 -17.41
C LEU A 163 1.21 -29.55 -17.41
N LYS A 164 1.13 -28.93 -16.22
CA LYS A 164 0.87 -27.48 -16.10
C LYS A 164 1.91 -26.64 -16.84
N ILE A 165 3.21 -26.95 -16.72
CA ILE A 165 4.27 -26.22 -17.42
C ILE A 165 4.12 -26.37 -18.95
N GLN A 166 3.81 -27.57 -19.43
CA GLN A 166 3.62 -27.83 -20.86
C GLN A 166 2.37 -27.13 -21.42
N LEU A 167 1.26 -27.15 -20.66
CA LEU A 167 0.04 -26.43 -21.01
C LEU A 167 0.28 -24.92 -21.05
N LEU A 168 1.01 -24.35 -20.09
CA LEU A 168 1.37 -22.92 -20.12
C LEU A 168 2.26 -22.56 -21.32
N LYS A 169 3.24 -23.42 -21.67
CA LYS A 169 4.08 -23.21 -22.86
C LYS A 169 3.25 -23.20 -24.16
N ARG A 170 2.31 -24.14 -24.32
CA ARG A 170 1.47 -24.26 -25.54
C ARG A 170 0.29 -23.29 -25.57
N SER A 171 -0.24 -22.91 -24.42
CA SER A 171 -1.35 -21.96 -24.31
C SER A 171 -1.00 -20.56 -24.82
N SER A 172 0.29 -20.22 -24.95
CA SER A 172 0.74 -18.99 -25.61
C SER A 172 0.30 -18.87 -27.09
N ARG A 173 -0.17 -19.97 -27.71
CA ARG A 173 -0.71 -19.98 -29.07
C ARG A 173 -2.24 -19.84 -29.16
N PHE A 174 -2.93 -19.84 -28.01
CA PHE A 174 -4.42 -19.79 -27.94
C PHE A 174 -4.94 -18.44 -27.43
N THR A 175 -4.06 -17.44 -27.30
CA THR A 175 -4.40 -16.03 -27.03
C THR A 175 -4.07 -15.18 -28.23
#